data_AF-A0A3M4PPL5-F1
#
_entry.id   AF-A0A3M4PPL5-F1
#
_cell.length_a   1.000
_cell.length_b   1.000
_cell.length_c   1.000
_cell.angle_alpha   90.00
_cell.angle_beta   90.00
_cell.angle_gamma   90.00
#
_symmetry.space_group_name_H-M   'P 1'
#
loop_
_entity.id
_entity.type
_entity.pdbx_description
1 polymer ?
#
loop_
_entity_poly.entity_id
_entity_poly.type
_entity_poly.pdbx_seq_one_letter_code
_entity_poly.pdbx_strand_id
1 'polypeptide(L)'
;MPNETRHRQTGMTLIEVLVSVLILAIGLLGAAAIQLNALKYTDSSAMTSQASFIAYDMMDRIRANVDGNASANGSTNVLANYALASLATEQVANPNDARVQDLYDFKTNIVNFAGASGTGSIDVSKAPEVTIIIGWSDARAAGSSNQATGNTTVSPTTQIFKLVSRIGVNP
;
A
#
# COMPACT_ATOMS: atom_id res chain seq x y z
N MET A 1 -31.22 -25.30 62.79
CA MET A 1 -30.28 -25.35 61.66
C MET A 1 -31.05 -24.89 60.43
N PRO A 2 -30.57 -23.91 59.64
CA PRO A 2 -31.32 -23.40 58.50
C PRO A 2 -31.37 -24.49 57.43
N ASN A 3 -32.55 -24.71 56.87
CA ASN A 3 -32.80 -25.71 55.85
C ASN A 3 -32.40 -25.11 54.50
N GLU A 4 -31.25 -25.51 53.95
CA GLU A 4 -30.82 -25.07 52.62
C GLU A 4 -31.73 -25.71 51.57
N THR A 5 -32.54 -24.88 50.91
CA THR A 5 -33.41 -25.30 49.82
C THR A 5 -32.57 -25.63 48.60
N ARG A 6 -32.32 -26.93 48.38
CA ARG A 6 -31.65 -27.45 47.19
C ARG A 6 -32.47 -27.09 45.96
N HIS A 7 -32.00 -26.10 45.20
CA HIS A 7 -32.66 -25.68 43.96
C HIS A 7 -32.64 -26.84 42.96
N ARG A 8 -33.82 -27.23 42.45
CA ARG A 8 -33.93 -28.25 41.40
C ARG A 8 -33.40 -27.65 40.10
N GLN A 9 -32.36 -28.25 39.55
CA GLN A 9 -31.86 -27.94 38.22
C GLN A 9 -32.93 -28.35 37.20
N THR A 10 -33.59 -27.37 36.60
CA THR A 10 -34.44 -27.55 35.42
C THR A 10 -33.53 -27.85 34.22
N GLY A 11 -33.73 -29.00 33.58
CA GLY A 11 -32.97 -29.39 32.38
C GLY A 11 -33.31 -28.49 31.18
N MET A 12 -32.36 -28.32 30.27
CA MET A 12 -32.56 -27.54 29.04
C MET A 12 -33.44 -28.30 28.05
N THR A 13 -34.29 -27.58 27.33
CA THR A 13 -35.15 -28.19 26.30
C THR A 13 -34.36 -28.36 24.99
N LEU A 14 -34.73 -29.34 24.15
CA LEU A 14 -34.05 -29.55 22.86
C LEU A 14 -34.15 -28.33 21.93
N ILE A 15 -35.28 -27.62 21.99
CA ILE A 15 -35.50 -26.39 21.21
C ILE A 15 -34.58 -25.24 21.65
N GLU A 16 -34.26 -25.15 22.94
CA GLU A 16 -33.36 -24.14 23.49
C GLU A 16 -31.92 -24.32 22.98
N VAL A 17 -31.46 -25.57 22.88
CA VAL A 17 -30.15 -25.89 22.30
C VAL A 17 -30.12 -25.57 20.81
N LEU A 18 -31.18 -25.91 20.06
CA LEU A 18 -31.26 -25.60 18.62
C LEU A 18 -31.26 -24.10 18.34
N VAL A 19 -32.01 -23.32 19.11
CA VAL A 19 -32.02 -21.85 18.99
C VAL A 19 -30.64 -21.28 19.38
N SER A 20 -30.00 -21.81 20.42
CA SER A 20 -28.65 -21.38 20.81
C SER A 20 -27.62 -21.64 19.71
N VAL A 21 -27.65 -22.83 19.07
CA VAL A 21 -26.76 -23.16 17.96
C VAL A 21 -27.05 -22.29 16.73
N LEU A 22 -28.33 -21.98 16.45
CA LEU A 22 -28.70 -21.08 15.35
C LEU A 22 -28.15 -19.66 15.56
N ILE A 23 -28.33 -19.09 16.75
CA ILE A 23 -27.81 -17.76 17.09
C ILE A 23 -26.28 -17.76 17.02
N LEU A 24 -25.62 -18.80 17.55
CA LEU A 24 -24.17 -18.95 17.46
C LEU A 24 -23.69 -19.03 16.02
N ALA A 25 -24.36 -19.81 15.17
CA ALA A 25 -24.00 -19.95 13.76
C ALA A 25 -24.09 -18.60 13.02
N ILE A 26 -25.15 -17.82 13.24
CA ILE A 26 -25.30 -16.47 12.68
C ILE A 26 -24.20 -15.54 13.20
N GLY A 27 -23.92 -15.58 14.52
CA GLY A 27 -22.87 -14.78 15.14
C GLY A 27 -21.48 -15.05 14.58
N LEU A 28 -21.13 -16.34 14.39
CA LEU A 28 -19.86 -16.74 13.79
C LEU A 28 -19.74 -16.31 12.32
N LEU A 29 -20.84 -16.38 11.56
CA LEU A 29 -20.86 -15.92 10.16
C LEU A 29 -20.66 -14.41 10.07
N GLY A 30 -21.30 -13.64 10.95
CA GLY A 30 -21.10 -12.20 11.06
C GLY A 30 -19.66 -11.83 11.45
N ALA A 31 -19.08 -12.52 12.42
CA ALA A 31 -17.71 -12.31 12.85
C ALA A 31 -16.69 -12.61 11.73
N ALA A 32 -16.90 -13.70 10.97
CA ALA A 32 -16.05 -14.06 9.83
C ALA A 32 -16.09 -12.99 8.73
N ALA A 33 -17.28 -12.47 8.40
CA ALA A 33 -17.41 -11.38 7.43
C ALA A 33 -16.65 -10.12 7.86
N ILE A 34 -16.71 -9.76 9.15
CA ILE A 34 -15.96 -8.62 9.69
C ILE A 34 -14.45 -8.87 9.61
N GLN A 35 -13.98 -10.07 9.99
CA GLN A 35 -12.55 -10.42 9.93
C GLN A 35 -12.00 -10.34 8.50
N LEU A 36 -12.74 -10.82 7.51
CA LEU A 36 -12.35 -10.73 6.10
C LEU A 36 -12.25 -9.28 5.62
N ASN A 37 -13.18 -8.41 6.03
CA ASN A 37 -13.10 -6.99 5.69
C ASN A 37 -11.92 -6.31 6.39
N ALA A 38 -11.68 -6.62 7.67
CA ALA A 38 -10.54 -6.09 8.40
C ALA A 38 -9.21 -6.43 7.71
N LEU A 39 -9.04 -7.68 7.28
CA LEU A 39 -7.85 -8.12 6.55
C LEU A 39 -7.64 -7.33 5.25
N LYS A 40 -8.71 -7.10 4.46
CA LYS A 40 -8.64 -6.28 3.23
C LYS A 40 -8.14 -4.87 3.51
N TYR A 41 -8.66 -4.22 4.57
CA TYR A 41 -8.24 -2.87 4.94
C TYR A 41 -6.79 -2.83 5.43
N THR A 42 -6.36 -3.84 6.19
CA THR A 42 -4.97 -3.98 6.64
C THR A 42 -4.01 -4.12 5.45
N ASP A 43 -4.32 -4.99 4.48
CA ASP A 43 -3.50 -5.19 3.30
C ASP A 43 -3.40 -3.90 2.45
N SER A 44 -4.54 -3.23 2.21
CA SER A 44 -4.57 -1.97 1.46
C SER A 44 -3.77 -0.85 2.15
N SER A 45 -3.87 -0.78 3.47
CA SER A 45 -3.08 0.17 4.27
C SER A 45 -1.59 -0.15 4.20
N ALA A 46 -1.20 -1.43 4.26
CA ALA A 46 0.20 -1.84 4.17
C ALA A 46 0.82 -1.50 2.81
N MET A 47 0.10 -1.73 1.70
CA MET A 47 0.56 -1.34 0.36
C MET A 47 0.74 0.18 0.23
N THR A 48 -0.19 0.96 0.78
CA THR A 48 -0.10 2.42 0.79
C THR A 48 1.09 2.91 1.61
N SER A 49 1.34 2.29 2.77
CA SER A 49 2.53 2.58 3.58
C SER A 49 3.81 2.26 2.81
N GLN A 50 3.86 1.13 2.09
CA GLN A 50 5.03 0.75 1.30
C GLN A 50 5.29 1.73 0.15
N ALA A 51 4.26 2.14 -0.58
CA ALA A 51 4.37 3.17 -1.61
C ALA A 51 4.85 4.51 -1.02
N SER A 52 4.35 4.88 0.16
CA SER A 52 4.81 6.06 0.89
C SER A 52 6.31 6.00 1.20
N PHE A 53 6.78 4.90 1.80
CA PHE A 53 8.20 4.72 2.11
C PHE A 53 9.08 4.82 0.86
N ILE A 54 8.70 4.19 -0.25
CA ILE A 54 9.45 4.24 -1.51
C ILE A 54 9.49 5.66 -2.07
N ALA A 55 8.37 6.38 -2.04
CA ALA A 55 8.30 7.75 -2.53
C ALA A 55 9.14 8.72 -1.69
N TYR A 56 9.10 8.61 -0.36
CA TYR A 56 9.92 9.43 0.53
C TYR A 56 11.41 9.12 0.39
N ASP A 57 11.79 7.84 0.32
CA ASP A 57 13.18 7.43 0.06
C ASP A 57 13.71 8.06 -1.24
N MET A 58 12.96 7.93 -2.34
CA MET A 58 13.33 8.54 -3.61
C MET A 58 13.41 10.07 -3.50
N MET A 59 12.45 10.72 -2.85
CA MET A 59 12.47 12.18 -2.67
C MET A 59 13.74 12.65 -1.94
N ASP A 60 14.13 11.94 -0.88
CA ASP A 60 15.32 12.29 -0.10
C ASP A 60 16.61 12.04 -0.88
N ARG A 61 16.67 10.99 -1.69
CA ARG A 61 17.80 10.73 -2.61
C ARG A 61 17.93 11.82 -3.67
N ILE A 62 16.81 12.28 -4.26
CA ILE A 62 16.84 13.41 -5.20
C ILE A 62 17.40 14.65 -4.50
N ARG A 63 16.91 14.98 -3.29
CA ARG A 63 17.39 16.14 -2.52
C ARG A 63 18.89 16.04 -2.26
N ALA A 64 19.37 14.90 -1.73
CA ALA A 64 20.78 14.69 -1.42
C ALA A 64 21.68 14.83 -2.65
N ASN A 65 21.27 14.27 -3.80
CA ASN A 65 22.08 14.31 -5.02
C ASN A 65 22.05 15.69 -5.70
N VAL A 66 20.94 16.42 -5.64
CA VAL A 66 20.85 17.80 -6.13
C VAL A 66 21.72 18.73 -5.29
N ASP A 67 21.60 18.68 -3.96
CA ASP A 67 22.34 19.54 -3.04
C ASP A 67 23.85 19.24 -3.09
N GLY A 68 24.22 17.95 -3.11
CA GLY A 68 25.61 17.50 -3.18
C GLY A 68 26.32 17.91 -4.47
N ASN A 69 25.66 17.78 -5.63
CA ASN A 69 26.28 18.10 -6.91
C ASN A 69 26.31 19.61 -7.21
N ALA A 70 25.36 20.38 -6.65
CA ALA A 70 25.42 21.84 -6.63
C ALA A 70 26.64 22.33 -5.81
N SER A 71 26.86 21.74 -4.63
CA SER A 71 27.98 22.12 -3.76
C SER A 71 29.35 21.68 -4.27
N ALA A 72 29.49 20.46 -4.80
CA ALA A 72 30.78 19.91 -5.19
C ALA A 72 31.27 20.37 -6.58
N ASN A 73 30.35 20.52 -7.53
CA ASN A 73 30.69 20.67 -8.95
C ASN A 73 30.08 21.91 -9.61
N GLY A 74 29.29 22.72 -8.88
CA GLY A 74 28.58 23.87 -9.45
C GLY A 74 27.57 23.48 -10.55
N SER A 75 27.16 22.21 -10.59
CA SER A 75 26.28 21.69 -11.63
C SER A 75 24.88 22.27 -11.45
N THR A 76 24.41 23.00 -12.45
CA THR A 76 23.02 23.45 -12.52
C THR A 76 22.16 22.37 -13.18
N ASN A 77 20.86 22.33 -12.85
CA ASN A 77 19.86 21.47 -13.51
C ASN A 77 19.92 19.94 -13.25
N VAL A 78 20.59 19.50 -12.18
CA VAL A 78 20.65 18.08 -11.76
C VAL A 78 19.26 17.46 -11.57
N LEU A 79 18.31 18.28 -11.12
CA LEU A 79 16.93 17.87 -10.88
C LEU A 79 16.21 17.42 -12.16
N ALA A 80 16.46 18.08 -13.31
CA ALA A 80 15.80 17.71 -14.56
C ALA A 80 16.15 16.28 -15.02
N ASN A 81 17.32 15.77 -14.62
CA ASN A 81 17.78 14.44 -14.97
C ASN A 81 17.03 13.33 -14.22
N TYR A 82 16.27 13.66 -13.18
CA TYR A 82 15.40 12.71 -12.46
C TYR A 82 14.01 12.55 -13.08
N ALA A 83 13.70 13.24 -14.17
CA ALA A 83 12.42 13.09 -14.87
C ALA A 83 12.22 11.63 -15.31
N LEU A 84 11.14 11.00 -14.84
CA LEU A 84 10.77 9.64 -15.18
C LEU A 84 9.29 9.60 -15.54
N ALA A 85 8.97 9.42 -16.82
CA ALA A 85 7.59 9.36 -17.27
C ALA A 85 6.88 8.05 -16.87
N SER A 86 7.62 6.93 -16.85
CA SER A 86 7.10 5.60 -16.56
C SER A 86 8.24 4.62 -16.23
N LEU A 87 7.93 3.57 -15.47
CA LEU A 87 8.83 2.44 -15.20
C LEU A 87 9.09 1.54 -16.42
N ALA A 88 8.37 1.75 -17.53
CA ALA A 88 8.57 1.03 -18.78
C ALA A 88 9.94 1.32 -19.43
N THR A 89 10.53 2.47 -19.12
CA THR A 89 11.89 2.80 -19.55
C THR A 89 12.88 1.90 -18.83
N GLU A 90 13.77 1.25 -19.58
CA GLU A 90 14.83 0.44 -18.98
C GLU A 90 15.74 1.29 -18.12
N GLN A 91 15.81 0.94 -16.83
CA GLN A 91 16.78 1.45 -15.88
C GLN A 91 17.76 0.31 -15.64
N VAL A 92 19.03 0.53 -15.96
CA VAL A 92 20.10 -0.46 -15.74
C VAL A 92 20.88 -0.04 -14.51
N ALA A 93 21.07 -0.95 -13.55
CA ALA A 93 21.84 -0.66 -12.34
C ALA A 93 23.26 -0.18 -12.70
N ASN A 94 23.70 0.91 -12.08
CA ASN A 94 25.05 1.43 -12.24
C ASN A 94 25.53 2.07 -10.93
N PRO A 95 26.30 1.35 -10.10
CA PRO A 95 26.80 1.87 -8.82
C PRO A 95 27.73 3.09 -8.95
N ASN A 96 28.26 3.37 -10.15
CA ASN A 96 29.13 4.53 -10.40
C ASN A 96 28.35 5.81 -10.72
N ASP A 97 27.04 5.72 -10.96
CA ASP A 97 26.15 6.85 -11.18
C ASP A 97 24.99 6.75 -10.18
N ALA A 98 25.08 7.54 -9.10
CA ALA A 98 24.10 7.52 -8.03
C ALA A 98 22.67 7.70 -8.55
N ARG A 99 22.43 8.63 -9.49
CA ARG A 99 21.11 8.85 -10.08
C ARG A 99 20.59 7.62 -10.79
N VAL A 100 21.42 6.99 -11.61
CA VAL A 100 21.03 5.77 -12.35
C VAL A 100 20.73 4.62 -11.39
N GLN A 101 21.55 4.48 -10.33
CA GLN A 101 21.28 3.52 -9.27
C GLN A 101 19.96 3.84 -8.55
N ASP A 102 19.68 5.11 -8.26
CA ASP A 102 18.44 5.52 -7.61
C ASP A 102 17.19 5.14 -8.41
N LEU A 103 17.19 5.42 -9.72
CA LEU A 103 16.06 5.09 -10.59
C LEU A 103 15.88 3.57 -10.74
N TYR A 104 16.99 2.81 -10.75
CA TYR A 104 16.95 1.36 -10.75
C TYR A 104 16.35 0.79 -9.46
N ASP A 105 16.79 1.28 -8.30
CA ASP A 105 16.27 0.84 -6.99
C ASP A 105 14.79 1.22 -6.84
N PHE A 106 14.40 2.43 -7.27
CA PHE A 106 13.02 2.89 -7.28
C PHE A 106 12.11 1.95 -8.10
N LYS A 107 12.52 1.63 -9.33
CA LYS A 107 11.81 0.66 -10.19
C LYS A 107 11.72 -0.70 -9.50
N THR A 108 12.84 -1.21 -8.99
CA THR A 108 12.93 -2.53 -8.36
C THR A 108 12.01 -2.62 -7.14
N ASN A 109 12.03 -1.61 -6.26
CA ASN A 109 11.19 -1.56 -5.08
C ASN A 109 9.70 -1.52 -5.44
N ILE A 110 9.30 -0.75 -6.45
CA ILE A 110 7.91 -0.71 -6.90
C ILE A 110 7.47 -2.07 -7.47
N VAL A 111 8.28 -2.67 -8.34
CA VAL A 111 7.97 -3.99 -8.93
C VAL A 111 7.93 -5.08 -7.86
N ASN A 112 8.79 -5.02 -6.85
CA ASN A 112 8.80 -6.01 -5.76
C ASN A 112 7.51 -6.01 -4.94
N PHE A 113 6.90 -4.85 -4.68
CA PHE A 113 5.65 -4.80 -3.90
C PHE A 113 4.37 -4.88 -4.76
N ALA A 114 4.36 -4.21 -5.92
CA ALA A 114 3.18 -4.10 -6.77
C ALA A 114 3.14 -5.13 -7.91
N GLY A 115 4.21 -5.91 -8.08
CA GLY A 115 4.36 -6.87 -9.15
C GLY A 115 4.27 -6.22 -10.54
N ALA A 116 3.70 -6.97 -11.49
CA ALA A 116 3.48 -6.49 -12.86
C ALA A 116 2.50 -5.31 -12.97
N SER A 117 1.74 -5.01 -11.91
CA SER A 117 0.81 -3.87 -11.88
C SER A 117 1.44 -2.57 -11.38
N GLY A 118 2.71 -2.62 -10.94
CA GLY A 118 3.44 -1.47 -10.45
C GLY A 118 3.67 -0.42 -11.51
N THR A 119 3.32 0.82 -11.18
CA THR A 119 3.57 2.00 -11.99
C THR A 119 4.26 3.06 -11.15
N GLY A 120 5.06 3.90 -11.79
CA GLY A 120 5.87 4.91 -11.12
C GLY A 120 6.25 6.02 -12.08
N SER A 121 6.18 7.26 -11.63
CA SER A 121 6.65 8.43 -12.36
C SER A 121 7.21 9.50 -11.42
N ILE A 122 8.15 10.29 -11.94
CA ILE A 122 8.79 11.42 -11.28
C ILE A 122 8.68 12.61 -12.24
N ASP A 123 7.87 13.59 -11.87
CA ASP A 123 7.70 14.85 -12.61
C ASP A 123 8.46 15.97 -11.92
N VAL A 124 9.34 16.62 -12.69
CA VAL A 124 10.20 17.73 -12.28
C VAL A 124 9.99 18.98 -13.16
N SER A 125 8.95 18.98 -13.99
CA SER A 125 8.65 20.08 -14.92
C SER A 125 8.37 21.41 -14.21
N LYS A 126 8.01 21.37 -12.93
CA LYS A 126 7.75 22.52 -12.06
C LYS A 126 8.89 22.77 -11.05
N ALA A 127 10.13 22.47 -11.43
CA ALA A 127 11.30 22.73 -10.59
C ALA A 127 11.22 24.12 -9.90
N PRO A 128 11.46 24.23 -8.59
CA PRO A 128 12.03 23.20 -7.71
C PRO A 128 11.03 22.18 -7.11
N GLU A 129 9.77 22.18 -7.55
CA GLU A 129 8.79 21.19 -7.12
C GLU A 129 8.99 19.85 -7.85
N VAL A 130 8.97 18.76 -7.08
CA VAL A 130 9.04 17.37 -7.54
C VAL A 130 7.75 16.68 -7.15
N THR A 131 7.15 15.99 -8.11
CA THR A 131 5.99 15.13 -7.91
C THR A 131 6.37 13.68 -8.20
N ILE A 132 6.24 12.82 -7.20
CA ILE A 132 6.41 11.37 -7.34
C ILE A 132 5.03 10.72 -7.27
N ILE A 133 4.72 9.87 -8.25
CA ILE A 133 3.48 9.11 -8.31
C ILE A 133 3.83 7.64 -8.39
N ILE A 134 3.24 6.84 -7.50
CA ILE A 134 3.36 5.38 -7.49
C ILE A 134 1.95 4.81 -7.58
N GLY A 135 1.73 3.83 -8.46
CA GLY A 135 0.44 3.17 -8.59
C GLY A 135 0.56 1.65 -8.61
N TRP A 136 -0.50 0.98 -8.15
CA TRP A 136 -0.60 -0.49 -8.12
C TRP A 136 -2.06 -0.92 -8.28
N SER A 137 -2.28 -2.18 -8.68
CA SER A 137 -3.62 -2.75 -8.76
C SER A 137 -4.07 -3.33 -7.40
N ASP A 138 -5.32 -3.08 -7.01
CA ASP A 138 -5.95 -3.70 -5.84
C ASP A 138 -6.73 -4.99 -6.22
N ALA A 139 -6.19 -5.73 -7.19
CA ALA A 139 -6.85 -6.93 -7.74
C ALA A 139 -7.12 -8.01 -6.67
N ARG A 140 -6.29 -8.06 -5.62
CA ARG A 140 -6.44 -8.99 -4.49
C ARG A 140 -7.68 -8.67 -3.64
N ALA A 141 -7.96 -7.40 -3.37
CA ALA A 141 -9.19 -7.00 -2.68
C ALA A 141 -10.44 -7.20 -3.56
N ALA A 142 -10.32 -6.98 -4.87
CA ALA A 142 -11.40 -7.21 -5.84
C ALA A 142 -11.80 -8.69 -5.92
N GLY A 143 -10.84 -9.62 -6.01
CA GLY A 143 -11.11 -11.06 -6.06
C GLY A 143 -11.83 -11.59 -4.82
N SER A 144 -11.46 -11.10 -3.63
CA SER A 144 -12.10 -11.46 -2.35
C SER A 144 -13.52 -10.87 -2.20
N SER A 145 -13.87 -9.86 -2.99
CA SER A 145 -15.21 -9.26 -3.02
C SER A 145 -16.10 -9.98 -4.03
N ASN A 146 -15.52 -10.38 -5.17
CA ASN A 146 -16.16 -11.17 -6.22
C ASN A 146 -16.60 -12.56 -5.74
N GLN A 147 -15.78 -13.22 -4.91
CA GLN A 147 -16.11 -14.51 -4.30
C GLN A 147 -17.32 -14.41 -3.34
N ALA A 148 -17.55 -13.24 -2.73
CA ALA A 148 -18.66 -13.02 -1.80
C ALA A 148 -19.97 -12.61 -2.50
N THR A 149 -19.89 -12.00 -3.70
CA THR A 149 -21.06 -11.50 -4.44
C THR A 149 -21.41 -12.35 -5.67
N GLY A 150 -20.62 -13.37 -6.01
CA GLY A 150 -20.82 -14.21 -7.20
C GLY A 150 -20.55 -13.48 -8.52
N ASN A 151 -19.96 -12.28 -8.47
CA ASN A 151 -19.71 -11.45 -9.64
C ASN A 151 -18.30 -11.71 -10.20
N THR A 152 -18.17 -12.19 -11.43
CA THR A 152 -16.87 -12.63 -12.02
C THR A 152 -16.07 -11.51 -12.69
N THR A 153 -16.59 -10.28 -12.73
CA THR A 153 -15.96 -9.17 -13.45
C THR A 153 -16.06 -7.87 -12.64
N VAL A 154 -15.00 -7.58 -11.89
CA VAL A 154 -14.71 -6.21 -11.42
C VAL A 154 -13.27 -5.95 -11.86
N SER A 155 -13.08 -4.96 -12.74
CA SER A 155 -11.72 -4.51 -13.10
C SER A 155 -11.01 -4.08 -11.82
N PRO A 156 -9.75 -4.50 -11.62
CA PRO A 156 -9.01 -4.11 -10.44
C PRO A 156 -8.89 -2.59 -10.39
N THR A 157 -9.28 -1.99 -9.26
CA THR A 157 -9.10 -0.56 -9.04
C THR A 157 -7.60 -0.28 -8.92
N THR A 158 -7.10 0.63 -9.75
CA THR A 158 -5.74 1.14 -9.60
C THR A 158 -5.70 2.13 -8.44
N GLN A 159 -4.88 1.84 -7.44
CA GLN A 159 -4.58 2.75 -6.34
C GLN A 159 -3.35 3.58 -6.69
N ILE A 160 -3.32 4.82 -6.18
CA ILE A 160 -2.24 5.77 -6.43
C ILE A 160 -1.82 6.42 -5.11
N PHE A 161 -0.52 6.45 -4.88
CA PHE A 161 0.13 7.31 -3.90
C PHE A 161 0.84 8.46 -4.63
N LYS A 162 0.62 9.69 -4.16
CA LYS A 162 1.24 10.90 -4.73
C LYS A 162 1.95 11.67 -3.63
N LEU A 163 3.24 11.94 -3.84
CA LEU A 163 4.06 12.80 -2.99
C LEU A 163 4.50 14.02 -3.80
N VAL A 164 4.30 15.21 -3.24
CA VAL A 164 4.79 16.48 -3.82
C VAL A 164 5.67 17.16 -2.80
N SER A 165 6.88 17.55 -3.19
CA SER A 165 7.80 18.27 -2.33
C SER A 165 8.61 19.28 -3.12
N ARG A 166 8.99 20.39 -2.48
CA ARG A 166 9.93 21.36 -3.06
C ARG A 166 11.33 21.03 -2.57
N ILE A 167 12.29 20.99 -3.49
CA ILE A 167 13.71 20.78 -3.19
C ILE A 167 14.39 22.14 -3.09
N GLY A 168 15.03 22.43 -1.97
CA GLY A 168 15.69 23.71 -1.73
C GLY A 168 16.99 23.80 -2.51
N VAL A 169 16.95 24.32 -3.73
CA VAL A 169 18.15 24.79 -4.42
C VAL A 169 18.53 26.16 -3.84
N ASN A 170 19.34 26.18 -2.78
CA ASN A 170 19.92 27.45 -2.30
C ASN A 170 20.96 27.92 -3.34
N PRO A 171 20.87 29.17 -3.85
CA PRO A 171 21.92 29.77 -4.67
C PRO A 171 23.18 30.09 -3.86
#